data_AF-A0A7S0R3Y9-F1
#
_entry.id   AF-A0A7S0R3Y9-F1
#
_cell.length_a   1.000
_cell.length_b   1.000
_cell.length_c   1.000
_cell.angle_alpha   90.00
_cell.angle_beta   90.00
_cell.angle_gamma   90.00
#
_symmetry.space_group_name_H-M   'P 1'
#
loop_
_entity.id
_entity.type
_entity.pdbx_description
1 polymer ?
#
loop_
_entity_poly.entity_id
_entity_poly.type
_entity_poly.pdbx_seq_one_letter_code
_entity_poly.pdbx_strand_id
1 'polypeptide(L)'
;VAHAEHISRVCEVASKEYALEESLAKMEQDWAHEIVPLIAYKETGTSVLKIEDAMLQQLDDHILLTQAMAFSPYRKFFEKRISTWETTLHAVRTTLDVWLQVQ
;
A
#
# COMPACT_ATOMS: atom_id res chain seq x y z
N VAL A 1 8.15 36.13 -20.75
CA VAL A 1 6.95 35.73 -19.97
C VAL A 1 6.53 34.29 -20.26
N ALA A 2 6.42 33.88 -21.54
CA ALA A 2 6.04 32.50 -21.92
C ALA A 2 6.91 31.36 -21.34
N HIS A 3 8.22 31.58 -21.15
CA HIS A 3 9.10 30.56 -20.56
C HIS A 3 8.86 30.35 -19.06
N ALA A 4 8.43 31.38 -18.33
CA ALA A 4 8.18 31.27 -16.89
C ALA A 4 6.96 30.40 -16.59
N GLU A 5 5.89 30.53 -17.37
CA GLU A 5 4.70 29.68 -17.25
C GLU A 5 4.99 28.22 -17.61
N HIS A 6 5.80 27.99 -18.65
CA HIS A 6 6.20 26.64 -19.02
C HIS A 6 7.02 25.96 -17.91
N ILE A 7 8.00 26.67 -17.34
CA ILE A 7 8.80 26.18 -16.21
C ILE A 7 7.91 25.90 -15.01
N SER A 8 7.00 26.81 -14.66
CA SER A 8 6.07 26.62 -13.54
C SER A 8 5.21 25.38 -13.71
N ARG A 9 4.71 25.12 -14.92
CA ARG A 9 3.90 23.93 -15.22
C ARG A 9 4.71 22.64 -15.07
N VAL A 10 5.95 22.62 -15.54
CA VAL A 10 6.85 21.46 -15.38
C VAL A 10 7.15 21.22 -13.90
N CYS A 11 7.45 22.28 -13.12
CA CYS A 11 7.67 22.17 -11.69
C CYS A 11 6.44 21.63 -10.94
N GLU A 12 5.23 22.05 -11.32
CA GLU A 12 3.99 21.57 -10.70
C GLU A 12 3.76 20.08 -10.97
N VAL A 13 3.98 19.63 -12.20
CA VAL A 13 3.89 18.20 -12.57
C VAL A 13 4.92 17.39 -11.79
N ALA A 14 6.18 17.84 -11.77
CA ALA A 14 7.26 17.15 -11.06
C ALA A 14 6.98 17.06 -9.55
N SER A 15 6.42 18.12 -8.94
CA SER A 15 6.06 18.10 -7.52
C SER A 15 4.97 17.07 -7.21
N LYS A 16 3.98 16.93 -8.11
CA LYS A 16 2.89 15.96 -7.94
C LYS A 16 3.36 14.51 -8.19
N GLU A 17 4.26 14.32 -9.16
CA GLU A 17 4.92 13.01 -9.38
C GLU A 17 5.75 12.59 -8.17
N TYR A 18 6.55 13.52 -7.61
CA TYR A 18 7.34 13.26 -6.41
C TYR A 18 6.47 12.91 -5.21
N ALA A 19 5.38 13.64 -4.96
CA ALA A 19 4.47 13.33 -3.87
C ALA A 19 3.83 11.92 -4.01
N LEU A 20 3.53 11.51 -5.24
CA LEU A 20 3.01 10.18 -5.53
C LEU A 20 4.06 9.10 -5.26
N GLU A 21 5.31 9.33 -5.67
CA GLU A 21 6.43 8.43 -5.40
C GLU A 21 6.72 8.29 -3.90
N GLU A 22 6.77 9.41 -3.18
CA GLU A 22 7.01 9.44 -1.74
C GLU A 22 5.92 8.68 -0.98
N SER A 23 4.65 8.86 -1.37
CA SER A 23 3.54 8.11 -0.79
C SER A 23 3.66 6.60 -1.06
N LEU A 24 4.08 6.20 -2.27
CA LEU A 24 4.26 4.77 -2.61
C LEU A 24 5.41 4.16 -1.80
N ALA A 25 6.55 4.85 -1.76
CA ALA A 25 7.74 4.41 -1.05
C ALA A 25 7.48 4.28 0.46
N LYS A 26 6.74 5.23 1.04
CA LYS A 26 6.34 5.16 2.43
C LYS A 26 5.48 3.92 2.71
N MET A 27 4.45 3.67 1.90
CA MET A 27 3.63 2.46 2.06
C MET A 27 4.48 1.19 1.94
N GLU A 28 5.35 1.09 0.94
CA GLU A 28 6.24 -0.09 0.79
C GLU A 28 7.14 -0.28 2.03
N GLN A 29 7.63 0.81 2.62
CA GLN A 29 8.47 0.78 3.81
C GLN A 29 7.69 0.38 5.08
N ASP A 30 6.47 0.88 5.26
CA ASP A 30 5.62 0.55 6.40
C ASP A 30 5.41 -0.98 6.48
N TRP A 31 5.15 -1.60 5.32
CA TRP A 31 4.93 -3.04 5.20
C TRP A 31 6.21 -3.89 5.18
N ALA A 32 7.39 -3.30 4.96
CA ALA A 32 8.66 -4.03 4.92
C ALA A 32 9.09 -4.55 6.30
N HIS A 33 8.63 -3.90 7.37
CA HIS A 33 8.98 -4.24 8.76
C HIS A 33 7.80 -4.79 9.56
N GLU A 34 6.67 -4.97 8.92
CA GLU A 34 5.44 -5.30 9.60
C GLU A 34 5.37 -6.81 9.86
N ILE A 35 5.34 -7.19 11.13
CA ILE A 35 5.38 -8.58 11.59
C ILE A 35 4.01 -8.95 12.11
N VAL A 36 3.39 -9.95 11.49
CA VAL A 36 2.12 -10.51 11.96
C VAL A 36 2.41 -11.60 13.00
N PRO A 37 2.05 -11.41 14.28
CA PRO A 37 2.39 -12.38 15.32
C PRO A 37 1.50 -13.62 15.24
N LEU A 38 2.14 -14.79 15.19
CA LEU A 38 1.52 -16.10 15.37
C LEU A 38 1.61 -16.48 16.85
N ILE A 39 0.46 -16.73 17.48
CA ILE A 39 0.39 -17.09 18.90
C ILE A 39 -0.06 -18.53 19.03
N ALA A 40 0.61 -19.30 19.87
CA ALA A 40 0.21 -20.68 20.18
C ALA A 40 -1.21 -20.70 20.76
N TYR A 41 -2.06 -21.55 20.19
CA TYR A 41 -3.42 -21.75 20.64
C TYR A 41 -3.48 -22.91 21.63
N LYS A 42 -3.57 -22.58 22.93
CA LYS A 42 -3.79 -23.53 24.04
C LYS A 42 -2.82 -24.73 23.99
N GLU A 43 -3.29 -25.93 24.34
CA GLU A 43 -2.54 -27.19 24.35
C GLU A 43 -2.77 -28.04 23.07
N THR A 44 -3.31 -27.46 21.99
CA THR A 44 -3.62 -28.21 20.76
C THR A 44 -2.42 -28.37 19.82
N GLY A 45 -1.32 -27.65 20.08
CA GLY A 45 -0.12 -27.67 19.23
C GLY A 45 -0.22 -26.84 17.95
N THR A 46 -1.30 -26.06 17.77
CA THR A 46 -1.55 -25.19 16.61
C THR A 46 -1.34 -23.72 16.96
N SER A 47 -0.93 -22.89 15.99
CA SER A 47 -0.78 -21.44 16.17
C SER A 47 -1.90 -20.69 15.46
N VAL A 48 -2.50 -19.71 16.15
CA VAL A 48 -3.54 -18.82 15.64
C VAL A 48 -2.90 -17.47 15.34
N LEU A 49 -3.37 -16.86 14.26
CA LEU A 49 -2.80 -15.62 13.75
C LEU A 49 -3.54 -14.47 14.43
N LYS A 50 -2.82 -13.70 15.26
CA LYS A 50 -3.39 -12.57 15.99
C LYS A 50 -3.08 -11.29 15.22
N ILE A 51 -4.03 -10.88 14.39
CA ILE A 51 -3.97 -9.59 13.70
C ILE A 51 -4.57 -8.54 14.61
N GLU A 52 -3.90 -7.40 14.74
CA GLU A 52 -4.50 -6.24 15.39
C GLU A 52 -5.49 -5.57 14.44
N ASP A 53 -6.66 -5.14 14.93
CA ASP A 53 -7.66 -4.45 14.10
C ASP A 53 -7.07 -3.21 13.39
N ALA A 54 -6.06 -2.57 13.99
CA ALA A 54 -5.33 -1.45 13.41
C ALA A 54 -4.55 -1.82 12.14
N MET A 55 -4.00 -3.04 12.07
CA MET A 55 -3.28 -3.54 10.90
C MET A 55 -4.24 -3.86 9.74
N LEU A 56 -5.42 -4.41 10.04
CA LEU A 56 -6.47 -4.62 9.04
C LEU A 56 -6.98 -3.29 8.49
N GLN A 57 -7.19 -2.30 9.36
CA GLN A 57 -7.58 -0.95 8.94
C GLN A 57 -6.50 -0.30 8.07
N GLN A 58 -5.22 -0.39 8.44
CA GLN A 58 -4.11 0.13 7.65
C GLN A 58 -4.04 -0.52 6.27
N LEU A 59 -4.28 -1.83 6.18
CA LEU A 59 -4.35 -2.55 4.90
C LEU A 59 -5.44 -2.00 4.00
N ASP A 60 -6.65 -1.78 4.53
CA ASP A 60 -7.77 -1.23 3.76
C ASP A 60 -7.52 0.20 3.31
N ASP A 61 -6.94 1.03 4.19
CA ASP A 61 -6.58 2.41 3.87
C ASP A 61 -5.50 2.46 2.77
N HIS A 62 -4.49 1.58 2.85
CA HIS A 62 -3.42 1.51 1.85
C HIS A 62 -3.92 0.94 0.51
N ILE A 63 -4.90 0.04 0.51
CA ILE A 63 -5.58 -0.43 -0.72
C ILE A 63 -6.30 0.75 -1.39
N LEU A 64 -7.11 1.51 -0.64
CA LEU A 64 -7.83 2.67 -1.16
C LEU A 64 -6.88 3.75 -1.68
N LEU A 65 -5.80 4.02 -0.96
CA LEU A 65 -4.78 4.99 -1.37
C LEU A 65 -4.08 4.53 -2.66
N THR A 66 -3.72 3.26 -2.77
CA THR A 66 -3.09 2.69 -3.98
C THR A 66 -4.02 2.78 -5.18
N GLN A 67 -5.33 2.53 -5.01
CA GLN A 67 -6.33 2.75 -6.05
C GLN A 67 -6.43 4.22 -6.47
N ALA A 68 -6.43 5.15 -5.51
CA ALA A 68 -6.45 6.58 -5.83
C ALA A 68 -5.20 7.00 -6.63
N MET A 69 -4.02 6.47 -6.29
CA MET A 69 -2.77 6.66 -7.03
C MET A 69 -2.85 6.05 -8.43
N ALA A 70 -3.51 4.90 -8.57
CA ALA A 70 -3.80 4.30 -9.87
C ALA A 70 -4.75 5.14 -10.72
N PHE A 71 -5.56 6.05 -10.18
CA PHE A 71 -6.36 6.97 -11.00
C PHE A 71 -5.66 8.32 -11.27
N SER A 72 -4.50 8.56 -10.65
CA SER A 72 -3.76 9.81 -10.81
C SER A 72 -3.24 10.01 -12.24
N PRO A 73 -3.38 11.20 -12.84
CA PRO A 73 -2.81 11.49 -14.16
C PRO A 73 -1.27 11.53 -14.14
N TYR A 74 -0.66 11.57 -12.96
CA TYR A 74 0.80 11.61 -12.74
C TYR A 74 1.42 10.21 -12.55
N ARG A 75 0.62 9.14 -12.66
CA ARG A 75 1.06 7.76 -12.40
C ARG A 75 1.96 7.16 -13.47
N LYS A 76 2.13 7.80 -14.63
CA LYS A 76 2.64 7.16 -15.87
C LYS A 76 3.98 6.42 -15.68
N PHE A 77 4.90 7.00 -14.92
CA PHE A 77 6.21 6.38 -14.64
C PHE A 77 6.16 5.31 -13.54
N PHE A 78 5.10 5.32 -12.71
CA PHE A 78 4.93 4.46 -11.54
C PHE A 78 3.88 3.36 -11.75
N GLU A 79 3.16 3.35 -12.87
CA GLU A 79 2.00 2.48 -13.15
C GLU A 79 2.29 1.00 -12.87
N LYS A 80 3.44 0.50 -13.33
CA LYS A 80 3.86 -0.89 -13.07
C LYS A 80 4.07 -1.16 -11.58
N ARG A 81 4.67 -0.21 -10.87
CA ARG A 81 5.00 -0.34 -9.44
C ARG A 81 3.71 -0.28 -8.59
N ILE A 82 2.82 0.67 -8.90
CA ILE A 82 1.48 0.79 -8.30
C ILE A 82 0.67 -0.49 -8.53
N SER A 83 0.62 -1.01 -9.76
CA SER A 83 -0.14 -2.22 -10.08
C SER A 83 0.42 -3.47 -9.37
N THR A 84 1.74 -3.57 -9.25
CA THR A 84 2.37 -4.64 -8.48
C THR A 84 2.00 -4.53 -7.01
N TRP A 85 2.09 -3.32 -6.45
CA TRP A 85 1.76 -3.04 -5.06
C TRP A 85 0.28 -3.32 -4.74
N GLU A 86 -0.64 -2.89 -5.60
CA GLU A 86 -2.07 -3.18 -5.48
C GLU A 86 -2.34 -4.69 -5.45
N THR A 87 -1.70 -5.45 -6.34
CA THR A 87 -1.80 -6.91 -6.37
C THR A 87 -1.28 -7.54 -5.08
N THR A 88 -0.16 -7.04 -4.55
CA THR A 88 0.41 -7.50 -3.29
C THR A 88 -0.54 -7.25 -2.12
N LEU A 89 -1.08 -6.04 -1.97
CA LEU A 89 -2.01 -5.71 -0.89
C LEU A 89 -3.29 -6.55 -0.95
N HIS A 90 -3.85 -6.75 -2.15
CA HIS A 90 -5.01 -7.62 -2.33
C HIS A 90 -4.72 -9.10 -2.02
N ALA A 91 -3.53 -9.59 -2.36
CA ALA A 91 -3.12 -10.95 -2.03
C ALA A 91 -2.97 -11.13 -0.51
N VAL A 92 -2.38 -10.15 0.18
CA VAL A 92 -2.31 -10.12 1.66
C VAL A 92 -3.72 -10.15 2.24
N ARG A 93 -4.61 -9.25 1.81
CA ARG A 93 -6.00 -9.20 2.30
C ARG A 93 -6.72 -10.54 2.15
N THR A 94 -6.68 -11.11 0.94
CA THR A 94 -7.33 -12.38 0.65
C THR A 94 -6.77 -13.52 1.53
N THR A 95 -5.45 -13.54 1.73
CA THR A 95 -4.79 -14.55 2.56
C THR A 95 -5.21 -14.41 4.02
N LEU A 96 -5.26 -13.18 4.55
CA LEU A 96 -5.72 -12.92 5.92
C LEU A 96 -7.20 -13.30 6.10
N ASP A 97 -8.07 -12.96 5.15
CA ASP A 97 -9.50 -13.29 5.22
C ASP A 97 -9.73 -14.81 5.25
N VAL A 98 -9.04 -15.57 4.39
CA VAL A 98 -9.12 -17.04 4.39
C VAL A 98 -8.56 -17.59 5.71
N TRP A 99 -7.44 -17.08 6.20
CA TRP A 99 -6.85 -17.54 7.45
C TRP A 99 -7.79 -17.32 8.64
N LEU A 100 -8.38 -16.12 8.75
CA LEU A 100 -9.34 -15.79 9.79
C LEU A 100 -10.60 -16.68 9.77
N GLN A 101 -11.00 -17.15 8.58
CA GLN A 101 -12.16 -18.04 8.41
C GLN A 101 -11.88 -19.50 8.80
N VAL A 102 -10.63 -19.98 8.64
CA VAL A 102 -10.28 -21.40 8.81
C VAL A 102 -9.57 -21.73 10.13
N GLN A 103 -9.12 -20.72 10.88
CA GLN A 103 -8.44 -20.89 12.17
C GLN A 103 -9.39 -21.16 13.34
#